data_AF-A0A7C5M0T2-F1
#
_entry.id   AF-A0A7C5M0T2-F1
#
_cell.length_a   1.000
_cell.length_b   1.000
_cell.length_c   1.000
_cell.angle_alpha   90.00
_cell.angle_beta   90.00
_cell.angle_gamma   90.00
#
_symmetry.space_group_name_H-M   'P 1'
#
loop_
_entity.id
_entity.type
_entity.pdbx_description
1 polymer ?
#
loop_
_entity_poly.entity_id
_entity_poly.type
_entity_poly.pdbx_seq_one_letter_code
_entity_poly.pdbx_strand_id
1 'polypeptide(L)'
;MLARFRTACDQIKARIEVLAALLDIPDGPDPQEFHASVRVKNLAESARFYAWLLDTWPKEWTHRYVTFICPDLGVNFVIVVADDKTLHHDTLYHLGIELADKDAVIEAYDKALAFGAHVEKPPRSTWRGTPLHELWLKDPDGTLIEVYARMKDEDFAARPKDYSPVFLVEGTENFKPETHPSETAQSPLDPKSVAMVSLASAIAASHPSMGRCQRERLLKQGVSEDALDLILDIAQHIRDEAGQNPTEDTNAVVKKLTEGDTCGCTPTPKGNACC
;
A
#
# COMPACT_ATOMS: atom_id res chain seq x y z
N MET A 1 -23.31 -27.98 31.59
CA MET A 1 -22.18 -27.94 32.54
C MET A 1 -20.99 -28.77 32.04
N LEU A 2 -21.17 -30.05 31.68
CA LEU A 2 -20.10 -30.93 31.17
C LEU A 2 -19.35 -30.40 29.93
N ALA A 3 -20.05 -29.80 28.96
CA ALA A 3 -19.41 -29.22 27.77
C ALA A 3 -18.46 -28.06 28.11
N ARG A 4 -18.90 -27.13 28.99
CA ARG A 4 -18.07 -26.01 29.46
C ARG A 4 -16.84 -26.50 30.23
N PHE A 5 -16.99 -27.55 31.03
CA PHE A 5 -15.88 -28.17 31.74
C PHE A 5 -14.86 -28.79 30.77
N ARG A 6 -15.32 -29.55 29.76
CA ARG A 6 -14.45 -30.10 28.71
C ARG A 6 -13.68 -29.00 27.97
N THR A 7 -14.37 -27.95 27.53
CA THR A 7 -13.73 -26.79 26.88
C THR A 7 -12.66 -26.16 27.77
N ALA A 8 -12.92 -26.00 29.06
CA ALA A 8 -11.93 -25.46 30.00
C ALA A 8 -10.72 -26.39 30.14
N CYS A 9 -10.94 -27.71 30.25
CA CYS A 9 -9.85 -28.70 30.28
C CYS A 9 -9.01 -28.65 29.01
N ASP A 10 -9.63 -28.59 27.84
CA ASP A 10 -8.93 -28.53 26.55
C ASP A 10 -8.10 -27.24 26.43
N GLN A 11 -8.66 -26.10 26.82
CA GLN A 11 -7.95 -24.81 26.85
C GLN A 11 -6.76 -24.82 27.81
N ILE A 12 -6.93 -25.39 29.01
CA ILE A 12 -5.85 -25.51 30.00
C ILE A 12 -4.75 -26.43 29.45
N LYS A 13 -5.13 -27.58 28.89
CA LYS A 13 -4.18 -28.52 28.28
C LYS A 13 -3.35 -27.84 27.18
N ALA A 14 -3.99 -27.14 26.25
CA ALA A 14 -3.29 -26.43 25.17
C ALA A 14 -2.32 -25.37 25.71
N ARG A 15 -2.71 -24.61 26.74
CA ARG A 15 -1.81 -23.62 27.38
C ARG A 15 -0.61 -24.28 28.07
N ILE A 16 -0.80 -25.44 28.70
CA ILE A 16 0.28 -26.21 29.32
C ILE A 16 1.23 -26.75 28.25
N GLU A 17 0.72 -27.25 27.13
CA GLU A 17 1.54 -27.75 26.03
C GLU A 17 2.41 -26.63 25.43
N VAL A 18 1.85 -25.43 25.23
CA VAL A 18 2.63 -24.25 24.82
C VAL A 18 3.69 -23.94 25.86
N LEU A 19 3.33 -23.78 27.13
CA LEU A 19 4.29 -23.46 28.19
C LEU A 19 5.42 -24.50 28.25
N ALA A 20 5.10 -25.79 28.19
CA ALA A 20 6.08 -26.86 28.22
C ALA A 20 7.08 -26.76 27.05
N ALA A 21 6.62 -26.39 25.86
CA ALA A 21 7.47 -26.18 24.69
C ALA A 21 8.34 -24.91 24.77
N LEU A 22 8.02 -23.95 25.65
CA LEU A 22 8.80 -22.72 25.82
C LEU A 22 9.88 -22.84 26.92
N LEU A 23 9.84 -23.86 27.78
CA LEU A 23 10.68 -23.94 28.98
C LEU A 23 12.18 -24.15 28.69
N ASP A 24 12.52 -24.76 27.56
CA ASP A 24 13.89 -25.11 27.18
C ASP A 24 14.33 -24.45 25.86
N ILE A 25 13.72 -23.31 25.52
CA ILE A 25 14.10 -22.54 24.32
C ILE A 25 15.56 -22.10 24.43
N PRO A 26 16.42 -22.44 23.44
CA PRO A 26 17.79 -21.95 23.38
C PRO A 26 17.84 -20.49 22.92
N ASP A 27 19.02 -19.88 23.00
CA ASP A 27 19.24 -18.53 22.48
C ASP A 27 18.86 -18.45 20.98
N GLY A 28 18.09 -17.41 20.65
CA GLY A 28 17.64 -17.12 19.30
C GLY A 28 18.66 -16.28 18.51
N PRO A 29 18.34 -15.98 17.24
CA PRO A 29 19.10 -15.01 16.45
C PRO A 29 18.98 -13.58 17.01
N ASP A 30 19.84 -12.67 16.54
CA ASP A 30 19.79 -11.23 16.82
C ASP A 30 19.18 -10.46 15.63
N PRO A 31 17.85 -10.35 15.53
CA PRO A 31 17.18 -9.73 14.39
C PRO A 31 17.36 -8.22 14.35
N GLN A 32 17.49 -7.65 13.16
CA GLN A 32 17.64 -6.20 12.95
C GLN A 32 16.37 -5.55 12.38
N GLU A 33 15.53 -6.31 11.69
CA GLU A 33 14.35 -5.82 10.97
C GLU A 33 13.29 -6.93 10.89
N PHE A 34 12.02 -6.54 10.95
CA PHE A 34 10.91 -7.42 10.65
C PHE A 34 10.53 -7.31 9.16
N HIS A 35 10.50 -8.44 8.46
CA HIS A 35 10.11 -8.49 7.05
C HIS A 35 8.73 -9.14 6.88
N ALA A 36 7.82 -8.46 6.19
CA ALA A 36 6.51 -9.00 5.85
C ALA A 36 6.22 -8.80 4.37
N SER A 37 5.61 -9.82 3.76
CA SER A 37 5.17 -9.73 2.37
C SER A 37 3.76 -10.27 2.18
N VAL A 38 2.95 -9.54 1.41
CA VAL A 38 1.56 -9.91 1.11
C VAL A 38 1.28 -9.87 -0.38
N ARG A 39 0.39 -10.76 -0.82
CA ARG A 39 -0.10 -10.79 -2.21
C ARG A 39 -1.28 -9.86 -2.40
N VAL A 40 -1.27 -9.13 -3.51
CA VAL A 40 -2.31 -8.14 -3.86
C VAL A 40 -2.81 -8.35 -5.29
N LYS A 41 -4.10 -8.10 -5.55
CA LYS A 41 -4.66 -8.20 -6.92
C LYS A 41 -4.28 -7.00 -7.78
N ASN A 42 -4.31 -5.81 -7.19
CA ASN A 42 -3.98 -4.56 -7.88
C ASN A 42 -2.79 -3.88 -7.18
N LEU A 43 -1.60 -4.03 -7.78
CA LEU A 43 -0.37 -3.50 -7.19
C LEU A 43 -0.42 -1.98 -6.98
N ALA A 44 -1.03 -1.22 -7.89
CA ALA A 44 -1.06 0.23 -7.82
C ALA A 44 -2.01 0.74 -6.73
N GLU A 45 -3.21 0.17 -6.62
CA GLU A 45 -4.17 0.51 -5.56
C GLU A 45 -3.61 0.18 -4.18
N SER A 46 -3.01 -1.01 -4.03
CA SER A 46 -2.39 -1.42 -2.78
C SER A 46 -1.15 -0.59 -2.47
N ALA A 47 -0.31 -0.24 -3.45
CA ALA A 47 0.83 0.66 -3.24
C ALA A 47 0.38 2.02 -2.70
N ARG A 48 -0.69 2.59 -3.28
CA ARG A 48 -1.27 3.86 -2.81
C ARG A 48 -1.77 3.75 -1.37
N PHE A 49 -2.48 2.67 -1.05
CA PHE A 49 -2.99 2.43 0.31
C PHE A 49 -1.85 2.30 1.32
N TYR A 50 -0.86 1.45 1.06
CA TYR A 50 0.23 1.22 2.01
C TYR A 50 1.21 2.39 2.11
N ALA A 51 1.42 3.17 1.03
CA ALA A 51 2.18 4.42 1.11
C ALA A 51 1.51 5.43 2.04
N TRP A 52 0.17 5.52 2.01
CA TRP A 52 -0.60 6.36 2.93
C TRP A 52 -0.59 5.83 4.37
N LEU A 53 -0.84 4.52 4.56
CA LEU A 53 -0.89 3.90 5.88
C LEU A 53 0.44 4.00 6.62
N LEU A 54 1.55 3.79 5.91
CA LEU A 54 2.90 3.81 6.46
C LEU A 54 3.54 5.20 6.43
N ASP A 55 2.82 6.21 5.91
CA ASP A 55 3.31 7.57 5.68
C ASP A 55 4.72 7.61 5.04
N THR A 56 4.93 6.73 4.06
CA THR A 56 6.27 6.45 3.51
C THR A 56 6.17 6.18 2.01
N TRP A 57 7.04 6.82 1.23
CA TRP A 57 7.21 6.48 -0.18
C TRP A 57 7.86 5.10 -0.32
N PRO A 58 7.43 4.26 -1.29
CA PRO A 58 8.15 3.05 -1.59
C PRO A 58 9.63 3.32 -1.85
N LYS A 59 10.49 2.47 -1.28
CA LYS A 59 11.91 2.47 -1.61
C LYS A 59 12.15 2.01 -3.04
N GLU A 60 11.40 1.01 -3.46
CA GLU A 60 11.59 0.34 -4.76
C GLU A 60 10.26 -0.22 -5.25
N TRP A 61 10.04 -0.20 -6.56
CA TRP A 61 8.90 -0.86 -7.19
C TRP A 61 9.19 -1.29 -8.61
N THR A 62 8.46 -2.31 -9.04
CA THR A 62 8.44 -2.82 -10.40
C THR A 62 6.99 -3.07 -10.82
N HIS A 63 6.79 -3.69 -11.98
CA HIS A 63 5.47 -4.20 -12.36
C HIS A 63 5.00 -5.40 -11.52
N ARG A 64 5.84 -5.91 -10.60
CA ARG A 64 5.60 -7.15 -9.84
C ARG A 64 5.51 -6.95 -8.34
N TYR A 65 6.24 -5.97 -7.80
CA TYR A 65 6.29 -5.71 -6.37
C TYR A 65 6.53 -4.24 -6.06
N VAL A 66 6.25 -3.87 -4.82
CA VAL A 66 6.56 -2.57 -4.22
C VAL A 66 7.08 -2.83 -2.81
N THR A 67 8.20 -2.20 -2.46
CA THR A 67 8.89 -2.37 -1.18
C THR A 67 8.90 -1.06 -0.41
N PHE A 68 8.55 -1.12 0.87
CA PHE A 68 8.61 -0.03 1.83
C PHE A 68 9.63 -0.37 2.91
N ILE A 69 10.48 0.61 3.26
CA ILE A 69 11.33 0.52 4.46
C ILE A 69 10.86 1.59 5.42
N CYS A 70 10.43 1.18 6.60
CA CYS A 70 9.90 2.03 7.65
C CYS A 70 10.77 1.88 8.90
N PRO A 71 11.88 2.64 9.02
CA PRO A 71 12.84 2.49 10.12
C PRO A 71 12.22 2.72 11.50
N ASP A 72 11.29 3.69 11.61
CA ASP A 72 10.61 4.00 12.87
C ASP A 72 9.72 2.83 13.37
N LEU A 73 9.26 1.99 12.44
CA LEU A 73 8.52 0.76 12.75
C LEU A 73 9.43 -0.48 12.83
N GLY A 74 10.69 -0.38 12.36
CA GLY A 74 11.58 -1.51 12.20
C GLY A 74 11.09 -2.53 11.16
N VAL A 75 10.36 -2.07 10.14
CA VAL A 75 9.67 -2.93 9.16
C VAL A 75 10.18 -2.73 7.74
N ASN A 76 10.38 -3.85 7.04
CA ASN A 76 10.46 -3.92 5.58
C ASN A 76 9.24 -4.66 5.05
N PHE A 77 8.39 -3.92 4.34
CA PHE A 77 7.10 -4.39 3.88
C PHE A 77 7.06 -4.49 2.37
N VAL A 78 6.68 -5.65 1.84
CA VAL A 78 6.64 -5.90 0.39
C VAL A 78 5.25 -6.34 -0.03
N ILE A 79 4.63 -5.58 -0.92
CA ILE A 79 3.44 -6.06 -1.64
C ILE A 79 3.87 -6.66 -2.98
N VAL A 80 3.30 -7.81 -3.33
CA VAL A 80 3.62 -8.54 -4.57
C VAL A 80 2.33 -8.94 -5.28
N VAL A 81 2.32 -8.93 -6.60
CA VAL A 81 1.14 -9.34 -7.37
C VAL A 81 0.72 -10.78 -7.06
N ALA A 82 -0.60 -11.04 -7.09
CA ALA A 82 -1.16 -12.31 -6.70
C ALA A 82 -0.87 -13.45 -7.68
N ASP A 83 -0.64 -13.20 -8.98
CA ASP A 83 -0.43 -14.22 -10.01
C ASP A 83 -1.52 -15.30 -10.05
N ASP A 84 -2.77 -14.85 -10.10
CA ASP A 84 -3.97 -15.71 -10.09
C ASP A 84 -4.07 -16.63 -8.86
N LYS A 85 -3.30 -16.38 -7.80
CA LYS A 85 -3.43 -17.09 -6.53
C LYS A 85 -4.61 -16.52 -5.75
N THR A 86 -5.41 -17.43 -5.19
CA THR A 86 -6.44 -17.09 -4.22
C THR A 86 -5.81 -16.41 -3.01
N LEU A 87 -6.36 -15.26 -2.62
CA LEU A 87 -5.98 -14.58 -1.39
C LEU A 87 -6.73 -15.20 -0.21
N HIS A 88 -5.97 -15.65 0.79
CA HIS A 88 -6.49 -16.36 1.97
C HIS A 88 -6.45 -15.44 3.19
N HIS A 89 -7.46 -14.57 3.32
CA HIS A 89 -7.61 -13.62 4.43
C HIS A 89 -7.98 -14.30 5.77
N ASP A 90 -8.26 -15.60 5.74
CA ASP A 90 -8.42 -16.45 6.93
C ASP A 90 -7.06 -16.95 7.47
N THR A 91 -6.03 -16.95 6.62
CA THR A 91 -4.67 -17.39 6.99
C THR A 91 -3.82 -16.22 7.50
N LEU A 92 -3.79 -15.11 6.75
CA LEU A 92 -3.30 -13.83 7.28
C LEU A 92 -4.50 -13.09 7.85
N TYR A 93 -4.68 -13.18 9.17
CA TYR A 93 -5.88 -12.66 9.80
C TYR A 93 -5.97 -11.12 9.77
N HIS A 94 -4.89 -10.41 10.12
CA HIS A 94 -4.76 -8.96 9.97
C HIS A 94 -3.29 -8.52 10.05
N LEU A 95 -3.05 -7.27 9.65
CA LEU A 95 -1.85 -6.50 9.94
C LEU A 95 -2.23 -5.32 10.85
N GLY A 96 -1.26 -4.66 11.47
CA GLY A 96 -1.56 -3.46 12.26
C GLY A 96 -0.39 -2.56 12.55
N ILE A 97 -0.70 -1.33 12.93
CA ILE A 97 0.26 -0.30 13.35
C ILE A 97 -0.15 0.28 14.71
N GLU A 98 0.83 0.54 15.56
CA GLU A 98 0.65 1.19 16.85
C GLU A 98 0.79 2.70 16.70
N LEU A 99 -0.16 3.44 17.26
CA LEU A 99 -0.17 4.89 17.42
C LEU A 99 0.05 5.27 18.88
N ALA A 100 0.41 6.54 19.10
CA ALA A 100 0.81 7.04 20.42
C ALA A 100 -0.31 6.95 21.48
N ASP A 101 -1.55 7.28 21.11
CA ASP A 101 -2.68 7.35 22.04
C ASP A 101 -4.04 7.38 21.34
N LYS A 102 -5.09 7.53 22.17
CA LYS A 102 -6.49 7.62 21.77
C LYS A 102 -6.76 8.72 20.73
N ASP A 103 -6.16 9.89 20.89
CA ASP A 103 -6.42 11.04 20.03
C ASP A 103 -5.81 10.80 18.64
N ALA A 104 -4.64 10.16 18.58
CA ALA A 104 -4.03 9.73 17.33
C ALA A 104 -4.91 8.71 16.56
N VAL A 105 -5.61 7.82 17.27
CA VAL A 105 -6.57 6.87 16.64
C VAL A 105 -7.78 7.60 16.04
N ILE A 106 -8.29 8.64 16.72
CA ILE A 106 -9.37 9.49 16.20
C ILE A 106 -8.89 10.26 14.96
N GLU A 107 -7.71 10.85 15.01
CA GLU A 107 -7.11 11.55 13.86
C GLU A 107 -6.88 10.61 12.67
N ALA A 108 -6.43 9.38 12.93
CA ALA A 108 -6.26 8.37 11.89
C ALA A 108 -7.59 8.02 11.19
N TYR A 109 -8.71 8.07 11.91
CA TYR A 109 -10.03 7.90 11.31
C TYR A 109 -10.40 9.05 10.38
N ASP A 110 -10.18 10.30 10.79
CA ASP A 110 -10.42 11.46 9.93
C ASP A 110 -9.56 11.41 8.67
N LYS A 111 -8.27 11.02 8.81
CA LYS A 111 -7.36 10.78 7.69
C LYS A 111 -7.85 9.66 6.78
N ALA A 112 -8.38 8.57 7.35
CA ALA A 112 -8.93 7.44 6.59
C ALA A 112 -10.14 7.86 5.75
N LEU A 113 -11.06 8.65 6.34
CA LEU A 113 -12.20 9.21 5.62
C LEU A 113 -11.76 10.15 4.49
N ALA A 114 -10.81 11.05 4.76
CA ALA A 114 -10.28 11.97 3.76
C ALA A 114 -9.55 11.27 2.61
N PHE A 115 -8.85 10.17 2.91
CA PHE A 115 -8.19 9.33 1.91
C PHE A 115 -9.18 8.47 1.10
N GLY A 116 -10.36 8.18 1.66
CA GLY A 116 -11.34 7.26 1.10
C GLY A 116 -11.03 5.79 1.41
N ALA A 117 -10.37 5.50 2.53
CA ALA A 117 -10.12 4.13 2.98
C ALA A 117 -11.41 3.45 3.47
N HIS A 118 -11.51 2.14 3.27
CA HIS A 118 -12.63 1.35 3.80
C HIS A 118 -12.49 1.21 5.33
N VAL A 119 -13.41 1.81 6.07
CA VAL A 119 -13.52 1.62 7.52
C VAL A 119 -14.38 0.39 7.80
N GLU A 120 -13.76 -0.65 8.34
CA GLU A 120 -14.45 -1.88 8.73
C GLU A 120 -15.12 -1.76 10.10
N LYS A 121 -14.41 -1.16 11.06
CA LYS A 121 -14.96 -0.85 12.38
C LYS A 121 -14.43 0.51 12.82
N PRO A 122 -15.31 1.43 13.27
CA PRO A 122 -14.91 2.77 13.62
C PRO A 122 -14.07 2.79 14.92
N PRO A 123 -13.44 3.93 15.24
CA PRO A 123 -12.68 4.11 16.46
C PRO A 123 -13.47 3.76 17.71
N ARG A 124 -12.95 2.82 18.51
CA ARG A 124 -13.56 2.42 19.78
C ARG A 124 -12.52 1.92 20.77
N SER A 125 -12.80 2.07 22.05
CA SER A 125 -12.09 1.41 23.15
C SER A 125 -12.63 0.01 23.36
N THR A 126 -11.76 -1.00 23.35
CA THR A 126 -12.08 -2.39 23.69
C THR A 126 -11.44 -2.78 25.01
N TRP A 127 -12.13 -3.59 25.81
CA TRP A 127 -11.76 -3.84 27.21
C TRP A 127 -11.53 -5.31 27.55
N ARG A 128 -11.77 -6.22 26.59
CA ARG A 128 -11.63 -7.68 26.76
C ARG A 128 -10.35 -8.12 26.06
N GLY A 129 -9.60 -9.01 26.71
CA GLY A 129 -8.26 -9.38 26.22
C GLY A 129 -7.27 -8.26 26.55
N THR A 130 -6.46 -7.85 25.58
CA THR A 130 -5.61 -6.66 25.68
C THR A 130 -6.46 -5.41 25.42
N PRO A 131 -6.64 -4.51 26.39
CA PRO A 131 -7.43 -3.30 26.19
C PRO A 131 -6.73 -2.30 25.28
N LEU A 132 -7.43 -1.81 24.25
CA LEU A 132 -6.90 -0.95 23.20
C LEU A 132 -7.89 0.16 22.82
N HIS A 133 -7.38 1.28 22.33
CA HIS A 133 -8.12 2.16 21.42
C HIS A 133 -7.84 1.66 20.00
N GLU A 134 -8.87 1.31 19.24
CA GLU A 134 -8.69 0.64 17.95
C GLU A 134 -9.61 1.18 16.87
N LEU A 135 -9.08 1.26 15.66
CA LEU A 135 -9.73 1.53 14.38
C LEU A 135 -9.41 0.34 13.46
N TRP A 136 -10.42 -0.18 12.76
CA TRP A 136 -10.21 -1.27 11.79
C TRP A 136 -10.51 -0.80 10.39
N LEU A 137 -9.56 -0.97 9.49
CA LEU A 137 -9.70 -0.71 8.06
C LEU A 137 -9.64 -2.02 7.26
N LYS A 138 -9.94 -1.94 5.97
CA LYS A 138 -9.53 -2.95 4.98
C LYS A 138 -8.61 -2.33 3.94
N ASP A 139 -7.58 -3.07 3.58
CA ASP A 139 -6.82 -2.77 2.37
C ASP A 139 -7.68 -3.06 1.11
N PRO A 140 -7.22 -2.69 -0.10
CA PRO A 140 -7.97 -2.90 -1.34
C PRO A 140 -8.34 -4.36 -1.63
N ASP A 141 -7.60 -5.32 -1.07
CA ASP A 141 -7.83 -6.74 -1.26
C ASP A 141 -8.70 -7.37 -0.16
N GLY A 142 -9.02 -6.61 0.91
CA GLY A 142 -9.87 -7.05 2.02
C GLY A 142 -9.12 -7.55 3.24
N THR A 143 -7.79 -7.44 3.27
CA THR A 143 -6.99 -7.72 4.47
C THR A 143 -7.35 -6.72 5.56
N LEU A 144 -7.65 -7.21 6.76
CA LEU A 144 -7.93 -6.35 7.90
C LEU A 144 -6.67 -5.63 8.36
N ILE A 145 -6.81 -4.33 8.61
CA ILE A 145 -5.74 -3.47 9.13
C ILE A 145 -6.20 -2.90 10.46
N GLU A 146 -5.50 -3.24 11.53
CA GLU A 146 -5.71 -2.70 12.88
C GLU A 146 -4.82 -1.48 13.11
N VAL A 147 -5.43 -0.32 13.28
CA VAL A 147 -4.76 0.88 13.74
C VAL A 147 -5.11 1.06 15.21
N TYR A 148 -4.13 0.91 16.10
CA TYR A 148 -4.42 0.85 17.53
C TYR A 148 -3.49 1.72 18.36
N ALA A 149 -3.93 2.08 19.57
CA ALA A 149 -3.08 2.61 20.61
C ALA A 149 -3.33 1.86 21.92
N ARG A 150 -2.26 1.64 22.69
CA ARG A 150 -2.36 1.04 24.02
C ARG A 150 -3.02 2.02 24.99
N MET A 151 -3.89 1.52 25.84
CA MET A 151 -4.49 2.31 26.91
C MET A 151 -3.44 2.66 27.97
N LYS A 152 -3.49 3.89 28.47
CA LYS A 152 -2.73 4.34 29.65
C LYS A 152 -3.54 4.03 30.92
N ASP A 153 -2.90 4.05 32.08
CA ASP A 153 -3.56 3.77 33.37
C ASP A 153 -4.80 4.65 33.61
N GLU A 154 -4.76 5.90 33.13
CA GLU A 154 -5.85 6.87 33.22
C GLU A 154 -7.10 6.45 32.44
N ASP A 155 -6.94 5.79 31.29
CA ASP A 155 -8.06 5.36 30.44
C ASP A 155 -8.91 4.29 31.14
N PHE A 156 -8.31 3.50 32.04
CA PHE A 156 -9.02 2.46 32.79
C PHE A 156 -10.07 3.00 33.76
N ALA A 157 -9.99 4.27 34.15
CA ALA A 157 -11.02 4.92 34.96
C ALA A 157 -12.36 5.03 34.20
N ALA A 158 -12.32 5.11 32.88
CA ALA A 158 -13.51 5.20 32.01
C ALA A 158 -14.09 3.83 31.63
N ARG A 159 -13.53 2.72 32.15
CA ARG A 159 -13.93 1.36 31.77
C ARG A 159 -15.38 1.04 32.20
N PRO A 160 -16.25 0.64 31.26
CA PRO A 160 -17.60 0.16 31.58
C PRO A 160 -17.58 -1.13 32.41
N LYS A 161 -18.57 -1.30 33.31
CA LYS A 161 -18.69 -2.49 34.17
C LYS A 161 -18.92 -3.78 33.39
N ASP A 162 -19.55 -3.69 32.23
CA ASP A 162 -19.89 -4.82 31.36
C ASP A 162 -18.82 -5.09 30.29
N TYR A 163 -17.76 -4.27 30.25
CA TYR A 163 -16.67 -4.33 29.27
C TYR A 163 -17.16 -4.15 27.82
N SER A 164 -18.31 -3.50 27.63
CA SER A 164 -18.80 -3.17 26.29
C SER A 164 -17.87 -2.16 25.62
N PRO A 165 -17.66 -2.25 24.30
CA PRO A 165 -16.86 -1.27 23.58
C PRO A 165 -17.43 0.15 23.74
N VAL A 166 -16.54 1.14 23.79
CA VAL A 166 -16.91 2.57 23.86
C VAL A 166 -16.45 3.24 22.59
N PHE A 167 -17.37 3.74 21.76
CA PHE A 167 -17.04 4.44 20.52
C PHE A 167 -16.42 5.81 20.82
N LEU A 168 -15.40 6.18 20.05
CA LEU A 168 -14.61 7.39 20.30
C LEU A 168 -15.07 8.60 19.48
N VAL A 169 -15.86 8.37 18.42
CA VAL A 169 -16.41 9.41 17.55
C VAL A 169 -17.93 9.34 17.60
N GLU A 170 -18.57 10.47 17.88
CA GLU A 170 -20.03 10.57 17.97
C GLU A 170 -20.70 10.17 16.65
N GLY A 171 -21.78 9.39 16.73
CA GLY A 171 -22.53 8.91 15.57
C GLY A 171 -22.00 7.61 14.95
N THR A 172 -20.88 7.07 15.47
CA THR A 172 -20.31 5.80 15.00
C THR A 172 -20.83 4.57 15.73
N GLU A 173 -21.70 4.74 16.73
CA GLU A 173 -22.24 3.63 17.55
C GLU A 173 -23.10 2.67 16.74
N ASN A 174 -23.74 3.18 15.68
CA ASN A 174 -24.56 2.42 14.75
C ASN A 174 -23.88 2.25 13.38
N PHE A 175 -22.56 2.43 13.32
CA PHE A 175 -21.79 2.32 12.09
C PHE A 175 -22.03 0.96 11.42
N LYS A 176 -22.32 1.01 10.12
CA LYS A 176 -22.37 -0.16 9.26
C LYS A 176 -21.33 0.05 8.18
N PRO A 177 -20.34 -0.85 8.01
CA PRO A 177 -19.38 -0.72 6.94
C PRO A 177 -20.14 -0.69 5.61
N GLU A 178 -19.84 0.31 4.77
CA GLU A 178 -20.40 0.34 3.43
C GLU A 178 -19.90 -0.88 2.68
N THR A 179 -20.81 -1.73 2.23
CA THR A 179 -20.47 -2.80 1.29
C THR A 179 -20.28 -2.13 -0.06
N HIS A 180 -19.10 -1.59 -0.33
CA HIS A 180 -18.73 -1.31 -1.71
C HIS A 180 -18.51 -2.66 -2.39
N PRO A 181 -19.33 -3.04 -3.40
CA PRO A 181 -18.87 -4.06 -4.31
C PRO A 181 -17.56 -3.52 -4.89
N SER A 182 -16.53 -4.35 -4.95
CA SER A 182 -15.31 -4.06 -5.71
C SER A 182 -15.66 -4.05 -7.21
N GLU A 183 -16.52 -3.12 -7.65
CA GLU A 183 -16.57 -2.75 -9.05
C GLU A 183 -15.31 -1.93 -9.29
N THR A 184 -14.46 -2.49 -10.15
CA THR A 184 -13.30 -1.84 -10.73
C THR A 184 -13.76 -0.62 -11.51
N ALA A 185 -14.10 0.46 -10.80
CA ALA A 185 -14.25 1.77 -11.40
C ALA A 185 -12.84 2.24 -11.70
N GLN A 186 -12.32 1.87 -12.87
CA GLN A 186 -11.21 2.56 -13.50
C GLN A 186 -11.65 4.00 -13.68
N SER A 187 -11.40 4.81 -12.67
CA SER A 187 -11.50 6.25 -12.76
C SER A 187 -10.59 6.65 -13.92
N PRO A 188 -11.09 7.46 -14.89
CA PRO A 188 -10.26 7.88 -16.00
C PRO A 188 -8.99 8.51 -15.43
N LEU A 189 -7.83 7.98 -15.87
CA LEU A 189 -6.52 8.46 -15.43
C LEU A 189 -6.49 9.98 -15.55
N ASP A 190 -6.07 10.65 -14.49
CA ASP A 190 -6.03 12.11 -14.50
C ASP A 190 -5.05 12.59 -15.61
N PRO A 191 -5.30 13.75 -16.24
CA PRO A 191 -4.48 14.23 -17.35
C PRO A 191 -2.99 14.35 -17.03
N LYS A 192 -2.60 14.57 -15.76
CA LYS A 192 -1.19 14.64 -15.35
C LYS A 192 -0.57 13.25 -15.31
N SER A 193 -1.25 12.24 -14.75
CA SER A 193 -0.82 10.84 -14.83
C SER A 193 -0.63 10.37 -16.27
N VAL A 194 -1.58 10.67 -17.15
CA VAL A 194 -1.47 10.31 -18.59
C VAL A 194 -0.27 11.00 -19.24
N ALA A 195 -0.02 12.27 -18.93
CA ALA A 195 1.13 13.01 -19.45
C ALA A 195 2.46 12.50 -18.88
N MET A 196 2.51 12.13 -17.60
CA MET A 196 3.68 11.50 -16.96
C MET A 196 4.01 10.14 -17.59
N VAL A 197 3.01 9.28 -17.81
CA VAL A 197 3.19 7.99 -18.50
C VAL A 197 3.60 8.19 -19.97
N SER A 198 3.08 9.22 -20.64
CA SER A 198 3.45 9.56 -22.02
C SER A 198 4.90 10.04 -22.11
N LEU A 199 5.35 10.86 -21.15
CA LEU A 199 6.76 11.27 -21.01
C LEU A 199 7.65 10.03 -20.81
N ALA A 200 7.31 9.18 -19.84
CA ALA A 200 8.04 7.95 -19.54
C ALA A 200 8.18 7.05 -20.79
N SER A 201 7.07 6.85 -21.50
CA SER A 201 7.04 6.03 -22.73
C SER A 201 7.89 6.64 -23.85
N ALA A 202 7.88 7.96 -24.02
CA ALA A 202 8.69 8.64 -25.03
C ALA A 202 10.19 8.55 -24.75
N ILE A 203 10.59 8.60 -23.48
CA ILE A 203 11.98 8.40 -23.04
C ILE A 203 12.38 6.95 -23.24
N ALA A 204 11.52 6.00 -22.83
CA ALA A 204 11.77 4.58 -23.03
C ALA A 204 11.93 4.22 -24.52
N ALA A 205 11.15 4.84 -25.40
CA ALA A 205 11.24 4.69 -26.85
C ALA A 205 12.39 5.48 -27.52
N SER A 206 13.23 6.20 -26.75
CA SER A 206 14.33 7.03 -27.25
C SER A 206 13.94 8.12 -28.25
N HIS A 207 12.79 8.77 -28.08
CA HIS A 207 12.37 9.88 -28.96
C HIS A 207 12.97 11.23 -28.50
N PRO A 208 13.98 11.79 -29.20
CA PRO A 208 14.88 12.81 -28.65
C PRO A 208 14.24 14.19 -28.36
N SER A 209 13.10 14.51 -29.00
CA SER A 209 12.41 15.80 -28.84
C SER A 209 11.15 15.76 -27.97
N MET A 210 10.49 14.60 -27.83
CA MET A 210 9.18 14.49 -27.18
C MET A 210 9.29 14.61 -25.66
N GLY A 211 10.34 14.04 -25.05
CA GLY A 211 10.50 14.05 -23.59
C GLY A 211 10.75 15.44 -22.99
N ARG A 212 11.49 16.31 -23.69
CA ARG A 212 11.81 17.66 -23.19
C ARG A 212 10.58 18.58 -23.17
N CYS A 213 9.79 18.56 -24.25
CA CYS A 213 8.55 19.32 -24.35
C CYS A 213 7.52 18.89 -23.28
N GLN A 214 7.40 17.58 -23.06
CA GLN A 214 6.50 17.01 -22.05
C GLN A 214 6.93 17.37 -20.62
N ARG A 215 8.24 17.34 -20.30
CA ARG A 215 8.77 17.75 -18.98
C ARG A 215 8.40 19.19 -18.65
N GLU A 216 8.67 20.13 -19.56
CA GLU A 216 8.35 21.55 -19.35
C GLU A 216 6.85 21.79 -19.16
N ARG A 217 6.02 21.04 -19.87
CA ARG A 217 4.56 21.12 -19.74
C ARG A 217 4.07 20.59 -18.38
N LEU A 218 4.65 19.50 -17.87
CA LEU A 218 4.30 18.92 -16.57
C LEU A 218 4.70 19.85 -15.41
N LEU A 219 5.85 20.52 -15.50
CA LEU A 219 6.26 21.56 -14.55
C LEU A 219 5.25 22.70 -14.51
N LYS A 220 4.80 23.20 -15.67
CA LYS A 220 3.75 24.24 -15.76
C LYS A 220 2.40 23.78 -15.20
N GLN A 221 2.15 22.47 -15.15
CA GLN A 221 0.95 21.88 -14.56
C GLN A 221 1.12 21.60 -13.05
N GLY A 222 2.25 21.96 -12.45
CA GLY A 222 2.51 21.83 -11.02
C GLY A 222 2.89 20.43 -10.56
N VAL A 223 3.45 19.59 -11.45
CA VAL A 223 4.13 18.36 -11.04
C VAL A 223 5.50 18.74 -10.48
N SER A 224 5.91 18.16 -9.34
CA SER A 224 7.20 18.47 -8.71
C SER A 224 8.37 17.96 -9.56
N GLU A 225 9.54 18.62 -9.43
CA GLU A 225 10.77 18.14 -10.09
C GLU A 225 11.15 16.74 -9.59
N ASP A 226 11.02 16.46 -8.29
CA ASP A 226 11.33 15.14 -7.71
C ASP A 226 10.52 14.01 -8.35
N ALA A 227 9.22 14.24 -8.60
CA ALA A 227 8.36 13.25 -9.27
C ALA A 227 8.77 13.03 -10.73
N LEU A 228 9.20 14.09 -11.42
CA LEU A 228 9.63 14.01 -12.82
C LEU A 228 10.98 13.30 -12.96
N ASP A 229 11.92 13.61 -12.08
CA ASP A 229 13.25 12.99 -12.08
C ASP A 229 13.16 11.49 -11.78
N LEU A 230 12.27 11.10 -10.88
CA LEU A 230 11.94 9.70 -10.63
C LEU A 230 11.35 9.00 -11.87
N ILE A 231 10.40 9.62 -12.56
CA ILE A 231 9.82 9.06 -13.79
C ILE A 231 10.88 8.92 -14.89
N LEU A 232 11.77 9.90 -15.01
CA LEU A 232 12.90 9.89 -15.94
C LEU A 232 13.84 8.72 -15.65
N ASP A 233 14.18 8.50 -14.39
CA ASP A 233 15.06 7.40 -13.97
C ASP A 233 14.44 6.04 -14.29
N ILE A 234 13.16 5.84 -13.96
CA ILE A 234 12.41 4.61 -14.28
C ILE A 234 12.37 4.35 -15.79
N ALA A 235 12.06 5.39 -16.57
CA ALA A 235 11.95 5.25 -18.02
C ALA A 235 13.30 4.90 -18.67
N GLN A 236 14.40 5.45 -18.15
CA GLN A 236 15.75 5.12 -18.59
C GLN A 236 16.13 3.70 -18.18
N HIS A 237 15.83 3.30 -16.96
CA HIS A 237 16.08 1.94 -16.47
C HIS A 237 15.35 0.89 -17.32
N ILE A 238 14.06 1.07 -17.58
CA ILE A 238 13.26 0.17 -18.44
C ILE A 238 13.85 0.07 -19.85
N ARG A 239 14.29 1.19 -20.43
CA ARG A 239 14.94 1.21 -21.75
C ARG A 239 16.24 0.41 -21.73
N ASP A 240 17.06 0.63 -20.72
CA ASP A 240 18.39 0.04 -20.63
C ASP A 240 18.28 -1.48 -20.39
N GLU A 241 17.32 -1.93 -19.57
CA GLU A 241 16.97 -3.35 -19.42
C GLU A 241 16.46 -3.97 -20.73
N ALA A 242 15.60 -3.26 -21.47
CA ALA A 242 15.10 -3.71 -22.78
C ALA A 242 16.21 -3.79 -23.84
N GLY A 243 17.20 -2.89 -23.78
CA GLY A 243 18.36 -2.88 -24.66
C GLY A 243 19.37 -4.00 -24.40
N GLN A 244 19.40 -4.54 -23.18
CA GLN A 244 20.29 -5.65 -22.79
C GLN A 244 19.72 -7.03 -23.15
N ASN A 245 18.42 -7.14 -23.46
CA ASN A 245 17.76 -8.36 -23.93
C ASN A 245 17.29 -8.23 -25.39
N PRO A 246 18.19 -8.16 -26.39
CA PRO A 246 17.75 -8.22 -27.77
C PRO A 246 17.25 -9.63 -28.07
N THR A 247 15.92 -9.84 -28.02
CA THR A 247 15.30 -10.94 -28.78
C THR A 247 15.76 -10.78 -30.23
N GLU A 248 16.32 -11.85 -30.81
CA GLU A 248 17.17 -11.91 -32.02
C GLU A 248 16.63 -11.28 -33.33
N ASP A 249 15.53 -10.51 -33.32
CA ASP A 249 14.88 -10.00 -34.53
C ASP A 249 14.76 -8.45 -34.62
N THR A 250 15.19 -7.69 -33.60
CA THR A 250 15.07 -6.21 -33.63
C THR A 250 16.19 -5.48 -34.39
N ASN A 251 17.33 -6.14 -34.63
CA ASN A 251 18.47 -5.54 -35.35
C ASN A 251 18.19 -5.30 -36.85
N ALA A 252 17.15 -5.92 -37.43
CA ALA A 252 16.76 -5.69 -38.82
C ALA A 252 16.03 -4.35 -39.04
N VAL A 253 15.40 -3.78 -38.00
CA VAL A 253 14.64 -2.52 -38.09
C VAL A 253 15.54 -1.30 -37.87
N VAL A 254 16.52 -1.39 -36.96
CA VAL A 254 17.40 -0.26 -36.60
C VAL A 254 18.36 0.12 -37.74
N LYS A 255 18.80 -0.86 -38.55
CA LYS A 255 19.75 -0.61 -39.65
C LYS A 255 19.14 0.14 -40.85
N LYS A 256 17.84 0.41 -40.85
CA LYS A 256 17.14 1.12 -41.94
C LYS A 256 16.88 2.60 -41.64
N LEU A 257 17.24 3.11 -40.45
CA LEU A 257 16.93 4.48 -40.00
C LEU A 257 18.16 5.40 -39.90
N THR A 258 19.36 4.95 -40.26
CA THR A 258 20.60 5.74 -40.09
C THR A 258 21.04 6.53 -41.32
N GLU A 259 20.25 6.61 -42.38
CA GLU A 259 20.59 7.44 -43.54
C GLU A 259 19.52 8.51 -43.79
N GLY A 260 19.72 9.65 -43.12
CA GLY A 260 19.27 10.97 -43.55
C GLY A 260 17.77 11.18 -43.72
N ASP A 261 17.05 11.47 -42.63
CA ASP A 261 15.74 12.13 -42.73
C ASP A 261 15.64 13.33 -41.79
N THR A 262 15.53 14.50 -42.41
CA THR A 262 15.09 15.73 -41.77
C THR A 262 13.66 15.56 -41.25
N CYS A 263 13.42 16.01 -40.01
CA CYS A 263 12.15 15.97 -39.29
C CYS A 263 10.94 16.34 -40.16
N GLY A 264 10.20 15.32 -40.63
CA GLY A 264 8.97 15.45 -41.41
C GLY A 264 7.72 15.69 -40.55
N CYS A 265 7.77 16.57 -39.56
CA CYS A 265 6.57 16.96 -38.81
C CYS A 265 5.74 17.92 -39.65
N THR A 266 4.63 17.45 -40.22
CA THR A 266 3.59 18.33 -40.74
C THR A 266 2.82 18.97 -39.58
N PRO A 267 2.53 20.29 -39.63
CA PRO A 267 1.72 20.95 -38.60
C PRO A 267 0.35 20.29 -38.45
N THR A 268 -0.22 20.32 -37.25
CA THR A 268 -1.62 19.94 -37.06
C THR A 268 -2.53 20.77 -37.97
N PRO A 269 -3.72 20.28 -38.38
CA PRO A 269 -4.66 21.04 -39.23
C PRO A 269 -5.07 22.42 -38.70
N LYS A 270 -4.73 22.73 -37.43
CA LYS A 270 -4.97 24.02 -36.77
C LYS A 270 -3.74 24.93 -36.71
N GLY A 271 -2.64 24.57 -37.37
CA GLY A 271 -1.45 25.42 -37.49
C GLY A 271 -0.57 25.51 -36.24
N ASN A 272 -0.82 24.69 -35.21
CA ASN A 272 0.08 24.62 -34.06
C ASN A 272 1.36 23.88 -34.45
N ALA A 273 2.50 24.42 -34.02
CA ALA A 273 3.78 23.75 -34.11
C ALA A 273 3.72 22.40 -33.37
N CYS A 274 4.58 21.48 -33.76
CA CYS A 274 4.68 20.15 -33.13
C CYS A 274 5.19 20.21 -31.67
N CYS A 275 5.42 21.43 -31.16
CA CYS A 275 5.87 21.80 -29.82
C CYS A 275 4.88 22.77 -29.17
#